data_AF-A0A4Y1ZFX6-F1
#
_entry.id   AF-A0A4Y1ZFX6-F1
#
_cell.length_a   1.000
_cell.length_b   1.000
_cell.length_c   1.000
_cell.angle_alpha   90.00
_cell.angle_beta   90.00
_cell.angle_gamma   90.00
#
_symmetry.space_group_name_H-M   'P 1'
#
loop_
_entity.id
_entity.type
_entity.pdbx_description
1 polymer ?
#
loop_
_entity_poly.entity_id
_entity_poly.type
_entity_poly.pdbx_seq_one_letter_code
_entity_poly.pdbx_strand_id
1 'polypeptide(L)'
;MLQGYEAWQSHGLWIEQNHPHFARDVGGRFEAASKMKKDKAYQQAAATKQQFTEKIRAFLGSDGLLIIPTTYGPAPKRGSGAEENDKVRARTMQLTCIAGVSGLPQVTVPILESAAPIGLSFISGYGTDRQLLAFVRNVFG
;
A
#
# COMPACT_ATOMS: atom_id res chain seq x y z
N MET A 1 6.88 0.64 -10.68
CA MET A 1 7.70 -0.31 -11.46
C MET A 1 7.42 -1.75 -11.05
N LEU A 2 7.86 -2.23 -9.87
CA LEU A 2 7.63 -3.62 -9.43
C LEU A 2 6.15 -4.02 -9.49
N GLN A 3 5.28 -3.29 -8.79
CA GLN A 3 3.83 -3.56 -8.78
C GLN A 3 3.22 -3.57 -10.18
N GLY A 4 3.63 -2.64 -11.06
CA GLY A 4 3.12 -2.59 -12.44
C GLY A 4 3.56 -3.81 -13.24
N TYR A 5 4.85 -4.15 -13.19
CA TYR A 5 5.39 -5.34 -13.82
C TYR A 5 4.70 -6.62 -13.32
N GLU A 6 4.57 -6.79 -12.00
CA GLU A 6 3.90 -7.95 -11.39
C GLU A 6 2.42 -8.01 -11.79
N ALA A 7 1.70 -6.88 -11.78
CA ALA A 7 0.31 -6.83 -12.24
C ALA A 7 0.16 -7.26 -13.71
N TRP A 8 1.08 -6.86 -14.59
CA TRP A 8 1.06 -7.31 -15.99
C TRP A 8 1.39 -8.81 -16.12
N GLN A 9 2.34 -9.34 -15.34
CA GLN A 9 2.60 -10.77 -15.32
C GLN A 9 1.37 -11.57 -14.84
N SER A 10 0.61 -11.05 -13.88
CA SER A 10 -0.59 -11.71 -13.36
C SER A 10 -1.81 -11.61 -14.28
N HIS A 11 -1.97 -10.50 -15.01
CA HIS A 11 -3.23 -10.20 -15.72
C HIS A 11 -3.07 -9.97 -17.24
N GLY A 12 -1.85 -9.80 -17.75
CA GLY A 12 -1.59 -9.38 -19.13
C GLY A 12 -2.20 -10.32 -20.17
N LEU A 13 -2.01 -11.63 -20.01
CA LEU A 13 -2.59 -12.63 -20.91
C LEU A 13 -4.12 -12.52 -20.99
N TRP A 14 -4.78 -12.37 -19.84
CA TRP A 14 -6.24 -12.24 -19.79
C TRP A 14 -6.70 -10.94 -20.45
N ILE A 15 -5.99 -9.83 -20.23
CA ILE A 15 -6.29 -8.53 -20.84
C ILE A 15 -6.16 -8.60 -22.36
N GLU A 16 -5.09 -9.24 -22.87
CA GLU A 16 -4.85 -9.41 -24.30
C GLU A 16 -5.91 -10.29 -24.97
N GLN A 17 -6.42 -11.30 -24.27
CA GLN A 17 -7.43 -12.21 -24.81
C GLN A 17 -8.86 -11.64 -24.76
N ASN A 18 -9.19 -10.85 -23.74
CA ASN A 18 -10.57 -10.46 -23.45
C ASN A 18 -10.89 -8.99 -23.75
N HIS A 19 -9.88 -8.17 -24.01
CA HIS A 19 -10.03 -6.74 -24.33
C HIS A 19 -11.03 -6.00 -23.40
N PRO A 20 -10.87 -6.10 -22.08
CA PRO A 20 -11.82 -5.52 -21.13
C PRO A 20 -11.91 -4.00 -21.25
N HIS A 21 -13.10 -3.45 -21.03
CA HIS A 21 -13.29 -2.00 -20.96
C HIS A 21 -12.87 -1.47 -19.57
N PHE A 22 -11.74 -0.76 -19.52
CA PHE A 22 -11.24 -0.13 -18.30
C PHE A 22 -11.60 1.35 -18.24
N ALA A 23 -11.73 1.86 -17.01
CA ALA A 23 -11.62 3.30 -16.77
C ALA A 23 -10.26 3.81 -17.27
N ARG A 24 -10.22 5.07 -17.72
CA ARG A 24 -9.04 5.68 -18.37
C ARG A 24 -7.75 5.54 -17.55
N ASP A 25 -7.84 5.72 -16.24
CA ASP A 25 -6.71 5.64 -15.32
C ASP A 25 -6.18 4.20 -15.16
N VAL A 26 -7.08 3.22 -15.03
CA VAL A 26 -6.73 1.80 -14.93
C VAL A 26 -6.14 1.30 -16.25
N GLY A 27 -6.78 1.63 -17.37
CA GLY A 27 -6.28 1.28 -18.71
C GLY A 27 -4.89 1.84 -18.96
N GLY A 28 -4.68 3.13 -18.66
CA GLY A 28 -3.35 3.76 -18.79
C GLY A 28 -2.27 3.12 -17.91
N ARG A 29 -2.62 2.64 -16.72
CA ARG A 29 -1.69 1.90 -15.84
C ARG A 29 -1.30 0.54 -16.42
N PHE A 30 -2.26 -0.22 -16.96
CA PHE A 30 -1.96 -1.49 -17.61
C PHE A 30 -1.20 -1.31 -18.93
N GLU A 31 -1.49 -0.26 -19.69
CA GLU A 31 -0.73 0.08 -20.90
C GLU A 31 0.73 0.46 -20.57
N ALA A 32 0.96 1.18 -19.48
CA ALA A 32 2.31 1.44 -19.00
C ALA A 32 2.98 0.15 -18.47
N ALA A 33 2.23 -0.70 -17.79
CA ALA A 33 2.72 -1.95 -17.23
C ALA A 33 3.13 -2.97 -18.30
N SER A 34 2.40 -3.06 -19.42
CA SER A 34 2.72 -3.98 -20.53
C SER A 34 4.07 -3.71 -21.19
N LYS A 35 4.57 -2.47 -21.06
CA LYS A 35 5.86 -2.03 -21.58
C LYS A 35 7.02 -2.29 -20.60
N MET A 36 6.74 -2.69 -19.36
CA MET A 36 7.77 -2.93 -18.33
C MET A 36 8.51 -4.24 -18.55
N LYS A 37 9.82 -4.23 -18.31
CA LYS A 37 10.70 -5.40 -18.46
C LYS A 37 11.51 -5.64 -17.17
N LYS A 38 12.06 -6.86 -17.03
CA LYS A 38 13.04 -7.20 -15.96
C LYS A 38 14.43 -6.64 -16.29
N ASP A 39 14.50 -5.35 -16.58
CA ASP A 39 15.73 -4.63 -16.93
C ASP A 39 16.47 -4.11 -15.69
N LYS A 40 17.52 -3.32 -15.89
CA LYS A 40 18.32 -2.71 -14.82
C LYS A 40 17.46 -1.89 -13.85
N ALA A 41 16.44 -1.20 -14.35
CA ALA A 41 15.60 -0.38 -13.50
C ALA A 41 14.72 -1.26 -12.58
N TYR A 42 14.20 -2.37 -13.11
CA TYR A 42 13.50 -3.37 -12.30
C TYR A 42 14.42 -3.92 -11.19
N GLN A 43 15.65 -4.31 -11.54
CA GLN A 43 16.61 -4.84 -10.56
C GLN A 43 16.92 -3.81 -9.46
N GLN A 44 17.08 -2.53 -9.83
CA GLN A 44 17.29 -1.45 -8.87
C GLN A 44 16.09 -1.29 -7.94
N ALA A 45 14.86 -1.31 -8.47
CA ALA A 45 13.65 -1.21 -7.66
C ALA A 45 13.50 -2.41 -6.70
N ALA A 46 13.83 -3.63 -7.16
CA ALA A 46 13.83 -4.84 -6.34
C ALA A 46 14.85 -4.74 -5.19
N ALA A 47 16.07 -4.29 -5.49
CA ALA A 47 17.10 -4.05 -4.48
C ALA A 47 16.67 -3.00 -3.46
N THR A 48 16.06 -1.89 -3.90
CA THR A 48 15.51 -0.88 -2.99
C THR A 48 14.41 -1.44 -2.09
N LYS A 49 13.47 -2.24 -2.64
CA LYS A 49 12.44 -2.92 -1.86
C LYS A 49 13.06 -3.84 -0.79
N GLN A 50 14.06 -4.62 -1.16
CA GLN A 50 14.75 -5.52 -0.25
C GLN A 50 15.43 -4.73 0.88
N GLN A 51 16.25 -3.72 0.55
CA GLN A 51 16.94 -2.88 1.53
C GLN A 51 15.97 -2.18 2.49
N PHE A 52 14.85 -1.66 1.98
CA PHE A 52 13.82 -1.06 2.82
C PHE A 52 13.19 -2.09 3.77
N THR A 53 12.86 -3.28 3.24
CA THR A 53 12.27 -4.38 4.01
C THR A 53 13.18 -4.82 5.15
N GLU A 54 14.48 -4.99 4.88
CA GLU A 54 15.48 -5.35 5.89
C GLU A 54 15.56 -4.28 7.00
N LYS A 55 15.65 -3.00 6.62
CA LYS A 55 15.74 -1.89 7.57
C LYS A 55 14.50 -1.77 8.45
N ILE A 56 13.30 -1.80 7.88
CA ILE A 56 12.07 -1.62 8.66
C ILE A 56 11.79 -2.82 9.57
N ARG A 57 12.10 -4.04 9.11
CA ARG A 57 11.99 -5.25 9.95
C ARG A 57 12.98 -5.22 11.10
N ALA A 58 14.23 -4.81 10.86
CA ALA A 58 15.22 -4.65 11.92
C ALA A 58 14.82 -3.55 12.92
N PHE A 59 14.26 -2.44 12.43
CA PHE A 59 13.79 -1.34 13.27
C PHE A 59 12.64 -1.75 14.20
N LEU A 60 11.68 -2.54 13.69
CA LEU A 60 10.54 -3.00 14.49
C LEU A 60 10.86 -4.24 15.36
N GLY A 61 11.80 -5.09 14.97
CA GLY A 61 12.09 -6.31 15.71
C GLY A 61 10.85 -7.20 15.88
N SER A 62 10.69 -7.81 17.07
CA SER A 62 9.54 -8.64 17.42
C SER A 62 8.53 -7.97 18.34
N ASP A 63 8.86 -6.80 18.87
CA ASP A 63 8.15 -6.09 19.94
C ASP A 63 7.89 -4.60 19.62
N GLY A 64 8.49 -4.09 18.54
CA GLY A 64 8.25 -2.73 18.06
C GLY A 64 6.87 -2.56 17.43
N LEU A 65 6.34 -1.36 17.61
CA LEU A 65 5.04 -0.94 17.11
C LEU A 65 5.16 0.45 16.50
N LEU A 66 4.83 0.57 15.22
CA LEU A 66 4.73 1.84 14.52
C LEU A 66 3.27 2.25 14.45
N ILE A 67 2.96 3.46 14.91
CA ILE A 67 1.63 4.05 14.90
C ILE A 67 1.65 5.27 13.98
N ILE A 68 0.85 5.25 12.92
CA ILE A 68 0.78 6.33 11.92
C ILE A 68 -0.68 6.57 11.50
N PRO A 69 -1.01 7.73 10.92
CA PRO A 69 -2.26 7.88 10.21
C PRO A 69 -2.39 6.83 9.10
N THR A 70 -3.57 6.23 8.94
CA THR A 70 -3.82 5.29 7.85
C THR A 70 -3.89 6.00 6.49
N THR A 71 -4.45 7.21 6.46
CA THR A 71 -4.61 8.02 5.24
C THR A 71 -3.89 9.35 5.37
N TYR A 72 -3.52 9.95 4.23
CA TYR A 72 -2.87 11.26 4.20
C TYR A 72 -3.76 12.38 4.76
N GLY A 73 -5.06 12.24 4.57
CA GLY A 73 -6.06 13.23 4.97
C GLY A 73 -7.48 12.67 4.83
N PRO A 74 -8.49 13.53 4.88
CA PRO A 74 -9.88 13.12 4.74
C PRO A 74 -10.16 12.53 3.36
N ALA A 75 -11.22 11.74 3.27
CA ALA A 75 -11.69 11.22 1.99
C ALA A 75 -11.99 12.38 1.00
N PRO A 76 -11.57 12.27 -0.27
CA PRO A 76 -11.95 13.24 -1.29
C PRO A 76 -13.48 13.35 -1.41
N LYS A 77 -13.98 14.55 -1.71
CA LYS A 77 -15.40 14.74 -2.00
C LYS A 77 -15.81 13.94 -3.23
N ARG A 78 -17.07 13.50 -3.26
CA ARG A 78 -17.66 12.90 -4.47
C ARG A 78 -17.55 13.92 -5.61
N GLY A 79 -17.09 13.46 -6.78
CA GLY A 79 -16.89 14.32 -7.95
C GLY A 79 -15.59 15.13 -7.94
N SER A 80 -14.68 14.93 -6.98
CA SER A 80 -13.33 15.47 -7.05
C SER A 80 -12.64 15.09 -8.37
N GLY A 81 -11.90 16.04 -8.94
CA GLY A 81 -11.19 15.85 -10.20
C GLY A 81 -10.10 14.78 -10.13
N ALA A 82 -9.75 14.22 -11.29
CA ALA A 82 -8.77 13.14 -11.40
C ALA A 82 -7.41 13.47 -10.78
N GLU A 83 -6.91 14.70 -11.00
CA GLU A 83 -5.62 15.14 -10.46
C GLU A 83 -5.60 15.17 -8.93
N GLU A 84 -6.68 15.65 -8.30
CA GLU A 84 -6.80 15.68 -6.85
C GLU A 84 -6.89 14.27 -6.27
N ASN A 85 -7.68 13.39 -6.90
CA ASN A 85 -7.78 12.00 -6.49
C ASN A 85 -6.42 11.28 -6.59
N ASP A 86 -5.65 11.54 -7.65
CA ASP A 86 -4.31 10.96 -7.80
C ASP A 86 -3.31 11.50 -6.78
N LYS A 87 -3.38 12.79 -6.42
CA LYS A 87 -2.57 13.38 -5.34
C LYS A 87 -2.87 12.72 -4.00
N VAL A 88 -4.15 12.63 -3.62
CA VAL A 88 -4.57 11.99 -2.36
C VAL A 88 -4.18 10.51 -2.34
N ARG A 89 -4.37 9.79 -3.46
CA ARG A 89 -3.96 8.39 -3.60
C ARG A 89 -2.45 8.22 -3.43
N ALA A 90 -1.64 9.02 -4.12
CA ALA A 90 -0.19 8.93 -4.06
C ALA A 90 0.34 9.18 -2.64
N ARG A 91 -0.18 10.20 -1.96
CA ARG A 91 0.20 10.52 -0.58
C ARG A 91 -0.27 9.46 0.42
N THR A 92 -1.51 8.96 0.27
CA THR A 92 -2.01 7.86 1.10
C THR A 92 -1.18 6.60 0.90
N MET A 93 -0.77 6.30 -0.33
CA MET A 93 0.06 5.14 -0.62
C MET A 93 1.44 5.19 0.02
N GLN A 94 2.00 6.38 0.32
CA GLN A 94 3.25 6.50 1.08
C GLN A 94 3.12 5.97 2.52
N LEU A 95 1.90 6.01 3.09
CA LEU A 95 1.61 5.48 4.42
C LEU A 95 1.27 3.99 4.36
N THR A 96 0.43 3.59 3.40
CA THR A 96 -0.10 2.22 3.35
C THR A 96 0.84 1.22 2.69
N CYS A 97 1.83 1.66 1.91
CA CYS A 97 2.76 0.74 1.26
C CYS A 97 3.81 0.15 2.21
N ILE A 98 4.03 0.76 3.39
CA ILE A 98 5.07 0.33 4.33
C ILE A 98 4.89 -1.15 4.68
N ALA A 99 3.74 -1.52 5.24
CA ALA A 99 3.45 -2.89 5.64
C ALA A 99 3.36 -3.83 4.43
N GLY A 100 2.66 -3.43 3.37
CA GLY A 100 2.45 -4.26 2.18
C GLY A 100 3.75 -4.61 1.43
N VAL A 101 4.67 -3.65 1.29
CA VAL A 101 5.95 -3.87 0.59
C VAL A 101 6.92 -4.70 1.43
N SER A 102 6.88 -4.56 2.76
CA SER A 102 7.79 -5.24 3.69
C SER A 102 7.21 -6.51 4.31
N GLY A 103 5.96 -6.87 4.00
CA GLY A 103 5.27 -8.06 4.52
C GLY A 103 5.04 -8.02 6.03
N LEU A 104 4.82 -6.83 6.59
CA LEU A 104 4.55 -6.66 8.02
C LEU A 104 3.03 -6.72 8.28
N PRO A 105 2.61 -7.21 9.47
CA PRO A 105 1.23 -7.10 9.90
C PRO A 105 0.83 -5.63 10.14
N GLN A 106 -0.39 -5.27 9.72
CA GLN A 106 -0.97 -3.94 9.96
C GLN A 106 -2.46 -4.05 10.29
N VAL A 107 -2.92 -3.30 11.28
CA VAL A 107 -4.34 -3.11 11.62
C VAL A 107 -4.68 -1.63 11.61
N THR A 108 -5.82 -1.27 11.00
CA THR A 108 -6.38 0.08 11.08
C THR A 108 -7.49 0.12 12.13
N VAL A 109 -7.38 1.05 13.08
CA VAL A 109 -8.41 1.35 14.08
C VAL A 109 -9.06 2.69 13.76
N PRO A 110 -10.40 2.77 13.64
CA PRO A 110 -11.11 4.02 13.46
C PRO A 110 -11.20 4.80 14.79
N ILE A 111 -10.83 6.07 14.75
CA ILE A 111 -11.01 7.04 15.84
C ILE A 111 -12.16 7.96 15.44
N LEU A 112 -13.26 7.88 16.19
CA LEU A 112 -14.54 8.53 15.85
C LEU A 112 -14.77 9.84 16.60
N GLU A 113 -13.92 10.18 17.55
CA GLU A 113 -14.06 11.35 18.44
C GLU A 113 -13.58 12.66 17.79
N SER A 114 -13.11 12.62 16.55
CA SER A 114 -12.68 13.80 15.79
C SER A 114 -13.80 14.38 14.93
N ALA A 115 -13.63 15.64 14.49
CA ALA A 115 -14.60 16.33 13.62
C ALA A 115 -14.87 15.59 12.28
N ALA A 116 -13.97 14.70 11.88
CA ALA A 116 -14.17 13.72 10.82
C ALA A 116 -13.48 12.40 11.23
N PRO A 117 -13.97 11.21 10.82
CA PRO A 117 -13.33 9.94 11.18
C PRO A 117 -11.87 9.87 10.73
N ILE A 118 -10.97 9.47 11.64
CA ILE A 118 -9.55 9.27 11.36
C ILE A 118 -9.22 7.79 11.55
N GLY A 119 -8.44 7.20 10.64
CA GLY A 119 -7.87 5.87 10.84
C GLY A 119 -6.44 5.96 11.38
N LEU A 120 -6.13 5.19 12.42
CA LEU A 120 -4.76 4.95 12.87
C LEU A 120 -4.32 3.55 12.48
N SER A 121 -3.20 3.45 11.77
CA SER A 121 -2.55 2.20 11.43
C SER A 121 -1.54 1.84 12.52
N PHE A 122 -1.64 0.60 12.99
CA PHE A 122 -0.70 -0.05 13.89
C PHE A 122 0.05 -1.11 13.09
N ILE A 123 1.36 -0.97 12.95
CA ILE A 123 2.24 -1.86 12.19
C ILE A 123 3.25 -2.47 13.16
N SER A 124 3.29 -3.79 13.26
CA SER A 124 4.22 -4.50 14.16
C SER A 124 5.23 -5.37 13.40
N GLY A 125 6.13 -6.01 14.14
CA GLY A 125 7.19 -6.87 13.59
C GLY A 125 6.69 -8.02 12.71
N TYR A 126 7.57 -8.55 11.85
CA TYR A 126 7.23 -9.65 10.95
C TYR A 126 6.74 -10.89 11.73
N GLY A 127 5.60 -11.47 11.31
CA GLY A 127 5.02 -12.67 11.92
C GLY A 127 4.38 -12.47 13.30
N THR A 128 4.08 -11.21 13.68
CA THR A 128 3.50 -10.87 14.99
C THR A 128 1.99 -10.58 14.95
N ASP A 129 1.29 -11.02 13.89
CA ASP A 129 -0.13 -10.74 13.63
C ASP A 129 -1.04 -10.95 14.84
N ARG A 130 -0.89 -12.07 15.53
CA ARG A 130 -1.70 -12.39 16.73
C ARG A 130 -1.40 -11.46 17.91
N GLN A 131 -0.15 -11.04 18.07
CA GLN A 131 0.25 -10.11 19.12
C GLN A 131 -0.33 -8.73 18.85
N LEU A 132 -0.27 -8.27 17.59
CA LEU A 132 -0.87 -7.01 17.16
C LEU A 132 -2.38 -6.98 17.41
N LEU A 133 -3.09 -8.04 17.00
CA LEU A 133 -4.54 -8.14 17.22
C LEU A 133 -4.90 -8.17 18.70
N ALA A 134 -4.12 -8.89 19.52
CA ALA A 134 -4.33 -8.91 20.97
C ALA A 134 -4.10 -7.53 21.59
N PHE A 135 -3.04 -6.82 21.19
CA PHE A 135 -2.76 -5.45 21.61
C PHE A 135 -3.92 -4.51 21.26
N VAL A 136 -4.33 -4.46 19.99
CA VAL A 136 -5.41 -3.58 19.53
C VAL A 136 -6.71 -3.88 20.28
N ARG A 137 -7.05 -5.15 20.46
CA ARG A 137 -8.25 -5.54 21.23
C ARG A 137 -8.16 -5.11 22.70
N ASN A 138 -7.00 -5.19 23.33
CA ASN A 138 -6.85 -4.78 24.73
C ASN A 138 -6.93 -3.26 24.92
N VAL A 139 -6.58 -2.47 23.91
CA VAL A 139 -6.58 -1.00 23.99
C VAL A 139 -7.91 -0.39 23.53
N PHE A 140 -8.56 -0.99 22.52
CA PHE A 140 -9.73 -0.42 21.85
C PHE A 140 -10.99 -1.30 21.87
N GLY A 141 -10.92 -2.52 22.43
CA GLY A 141 -12.05 -3.44 22.59
C GLY A 141 -12.58 -3.45 24.01
#